data_AF-A0A0D2MZE6-F1
#
_entry.id   AF-A0A0D2MZE6-F1
#
_cell.length_a   1.000
_cell.length_b   1.000
_cell.length_c   1.000
_cell.angle_alpha   90.00
_cell.angle_beta   90.00
_cell.angle_gamma   90.00
#
_symmetry.space_group_name_H-M   'P 1'
#
loop_
_entity.id
_entity.type
_entity.pdbx_description
1 polymer ?
#
loop_
_entity_poly.entity_id
_entity_poly.type
_entity_poly.pdbx_seq_one_letter_code
_entity_poly.pdbx_strand_id
1 'polypeptide(L)'
;MYGWCGGTPARLLAEVYDPPPRLVAWELDPRVIDACRLGMGLEEVCRAAGGLQVQLGNPLAPAASAPGGFAAVMVDLFIDGKLLPQLMDANVWRTVRSRLADPAKGRVMAHLGPASDEQGRLVPQTVVALNAMARAFDGQVYYIDPPENSQLDVMALTGPLPDKEEWAAAVGPMLAPYTVDWELWTVVDESDFRDAAQYDEEDGEEDEQQPEDEGEEEQEQGRQQREWGDQWGAERRR
;
A
#
# COMPACT_ATOMS: atom_id res chain seq x y z
N MET A 1 8.32 -6.45 -0.68
CA MET A 1 7.60 -5.18 -0.92
C MET A 1 6.53 -5.46 -1.94
N TYR A 2 5.30 -5.11 -1.63
CA TYR A 2 4.15 -5.18 -2.52
C TYR A 2 3.85 -3.74 -2.94
N GLY A 3 4.12 -3.40 -4.20
CA GLY A 3 4.29 -2.02 -4.66
C GLY A 3 5.78 -1.64 -4.71
N TRP A 4 6.21 -1.00 -5.81
CA TRP A 4 7.59 -0.55 -5.97
C TRP A 4 7.86 0.80 -5.28
N CYS A 5 6.84 1.66 -5.15
CA CYS A 5 6.94 2.95 -4.45
C CYS A 5 8.14 3.81 -4.94
N GLY A 6 8.39 3.81 -6.26
CA GLY A 6 9.53 4.51 -6.84
C GLY A 6 10.92 3.98 -6.46
N GLY A 7 11.00 2.93 -5.62
CA GLY A 7 12.25 2.42 -5.05
C GLY A 7 12.70 3.12 -3.77
N THR A 8 11.95 4.10 -3.27
CA THR A 8 12.33 4.90 -2.09
C THR A 8 12.56 4.05 -0.84
N PRO A 9 11.66 3.12 -0.46
CA PRO A 9 11.91 2.28 0.72
C PRO A 9 13.10 1.33 0.51
N ALA A 10 13.30 0.81 -0.70
CA ALA A 10 14.43 -0.05 -1.01
C ALA A 10 15.77 0.71 -0.87
N ARG A 11 15.81 1.97 -1.32
CA ARG A 11 16.97 2.85 -1.16
C ARG A 11 17.25 3.14 0.31
N LEU A 12 16.24 3.52 1.08
CA LEU A 12 16.37 3.79 2.52
C LEU A 12 16.88 2.57 3.28
N LEU A 13 16.35 1.38 3.01
CA LEU A 13 16.83 0.14 3.63
C LEU A 13 18.30 -0.14 3.29
N ALA A 14 18.73 0.18 2.07
CA ALA A 14 20.13 0.02 1.67
C ALA A 14 21.08 1.04 2.33
N GLU A 15 20.57 2.22 2.70
CA GLU A 15 21.35 3.25 3.40
C GLU A 15 21.42 2.99 4.92
N VAL A 16 20.38 2.40 5.50
CA VAL A 16 20.30 2.14 6.94
C VAL A 16 21.01 0.85 7.35
N TYR A 17 21.01 -0.18 6.51
CA TYR A 17 21.56 -1.50 6.84
C TYR A 17 22.80 -1.83 6.03
N ASP A 18 23.87 -2.26 6.72
CA ASP A 18 25.10 -2.78 6.11
C ASP A 18 25.46 -4.17 6.69
N PRO A 19 25.32 -5.27 5.91
CA PRO A 19 24.86 -5.30 4.52
C PRO A 19 23.35 -5.04 4.38
N PRO A 20 22.88 -4.59 3.19
CA PRO A 20 21.46 -4.37 2.94
C PRO A 20 20.67 -5.68 3.06
N PRO A 21 19.41 -5.63 3.55
CA PRO A 21 18.57 -6.81 3.62
C PRO A 21 18.29 -7.36 2.22
N ARG A 22 18.07 -8.68 2.12
CA ARG A 22 17.63 -9.29 0.86
C ARG A 22 16.19 -8.88 0.58
N LEU A 23 16.00 -8.06 -0.44
CA LEU A 23 14.69 -7.57 -0.85
C LEU A 23 14.12 -8.33 -2.04
N VAL A 24 12.80 -8.39 -2.11
CA VAL A 24 12.03 -8.74 -3.30
C VAL A 24 10.87 -7.75 -3.41
N ALA A 25 10.64 -7.21 -4.60
CA ALA A 25 9.58 -6.26 -4.85
C ALA A 25 8.68 -6.72 -5.99
N TRP A 26 7.40 -6.36 -5.90
CA TRP A 26 6.41 -6.54 -6.96
C TRP A 26 5.80 -5.20 -7.31
N GLU A 27 5.53 -4.99 -8.59
CA GLU A 27 4.83 -3.82 -9.11
C GLU A 27 3.67 -4.28 -10.00
N LEU A 28 2.52 -3.64 -9.85
CA LEU A 28 1.33 -3.92 -10.65
C LEU A 28 1.44 -3.25 -12.02
N ASP A 29 1.93 -2.01 -12.07
CA ASP A 29 1.94 -1.21 -13.30
C ASP A 29 3.34 -1.20 -13.96
N PRO A 30 3.49 -1.78 -15.17
CA PRO A 30 4.76 -1.73 -15.91
C PRO A 30 5.25 -0.30 -16.18
N ARG A 31 4.36 0.68 -16.31
CA ARG A 31 4.71 2.07 -16.57
C ARG A 31 5.42 2.71 -15.39
N VAL A 32 5.10 2.31 -14.16
CA VAL A 32 5.82 2.77 -12.96
C VAL A 32 7.26 2.29 -13.01
N ILE A 33 7.50 1.03 -13.40
CA ILE A 33 8.86 0.51 -13.57
C ILE A 33 9.61 1.31 -14.64
N ASP A 34 8.99 1.57 -15.79
CA ASP A 34 9.61 2.29 -16.89
C ASP A 34 9.93 3.75 -16.51
N ALA A 35 9.00 4.43 -15.84
CA ALA A 35 9.25 5.76 -15.28
C ALA A 35 10.44 5.76 -14.28
N CYS A 36 10.53 4.74 -13.42
CA CYS A 36 11.64 4.61 -12.48
C CYS A 36 12.99 4.35 -13.16
N ARG A 37 13.01 3.61 -14.27
CA ARG A 37 14.21 3.41 -15.10
C ARG A 37 14.68 4.72 -15.71
N LEU A 38 13.75 5.52 -16.22
CA LEU A 38 14.06 6.76 -16.92
C LEU A 38 14.45 7.90 -15.96
N GLY A 39 13.78 8.01 -14.81
CA GLY A 39 13.84 9.21 -13.98
C GLY A 39 14.23 9.03 -12.52
N MET A 40 14.22 7.80 -11.97
CA MET A 40 14.40 7.58 -10.52
C MET A 40 15.57 6.63 -10.17
N GLY A 41 16.46 6.36 -11.13
CA GLY A 41 17.67 5.59 -10.85
C GLY A 41 17.42 4.14 -10.45
N LEU A 42 16.40 3.48 -11.02
CA LEU A 42 16.03 2.10 -10.67
C LEU A 42 17.23 1.15 -10.57
N GLU A 43 18.12 1.15 -11.57
CA GLU A 43 19.29 0.26 -11.58
C GLU A 43 20.25 0.53 -10.42
N GLU A 44 20.45 1.80 -10.05
CA GLU A 44 21.29 2.18 -8.92
C GLU A 44 20.67 1.68 -7.61
N VAL A 45 19.37 1.93 -7.42
CA VAL A 45 18.62 1.47 -6.22
C VAL A 45 18.68 -0.04 -6.12
N CYS A 46 18.40 -0.77 -7.20
CA CYS A 46 18.47 -2.23 -7.22
C CYS A 46 19.87 -2.75 -6.86
N ARG A 47 20.93 -2.11 -7.37
CA ARG A 47 22.31 -2.47 -7.05
C ARG A 47 22.65 -2.19 -5.59
N ALA A 48 22.29 -1.03 -5.07
CA ALA A 48 22.48 -0.65 -3.67
C ALA A 48 21.73 -1.60 -2.73
N ALA A 49 20.52 -2.01 -3.10
CA ALA A 49 19.70 -2.99 -2.37
C ALA A 49 20.10 -4.47 -2.65
N GLY A 50 21.39 -4.74 -2.88
CA GLY A 50 21.91 -6.11 -2.99
C GLY A 50 21.49 -6.87 -4.25
N GLY A 51 21.23 -6.16 -5.35
CA GLY A 51 20.78 -6.78 -6.62
C GLY A 51 19.29 -7.12 -6.64
N LEU A 52 18.46 -6.32 -5.96
CA LEU A 52 17.01 -6.44 -5.93
C LEU A 52 16.42 -6.50 -7.35
N GLN A 53 15.53 -7.47 -7.58
CA GLN A 53 14.72 -7.55 -8.79
C GLN A 53 13.28 -7.14 -8.49
N VAL A 54 12.76 -6.20 -9.30
CA VAL A 54 11.35 -5.81 -9.28
C VAL A 54 10.58 -6.69 -10.25
N GLN A 55 9.61 -7.43 -9.72
CA GLN A 55 8.76 -8.34 -10.50
C GLN A 55 7.50 -7.62 -10.93
N LEU A 56 7.10 -7.79 -12.19
CA LEU A 56 5.77 -7.39 -12.61
C LEU A 56 4.74 -8.45 -12.24
N GLY A 57 3.63 -8.01 -11.66
CA GLY A 57 2.47 -8.86 -11.39
C GLY A 57 1.86 -8.64 -10.01
N ASN A 58 0.75 -9.33 -9.77
CA ASN A 58 -0.04 -9.18 -8.55
C ASN A 58 0.67 -9.76 -7.32
N PRO A 59 1.10 -8.92 -6.35
CA PRO A 59 1.75 -9.41 -5.14
C PRO A 59 0.81 -10.15 -4.19
N LEU A 60 -0.51 -10.02 -4.35
CA LEU A 60 -1.49 -10.76 -3.56
C LEU A 60 -1.74 -12.17 -4.12
N ALA A 61 -1.27 -12.48 -5.33
CA ALA A 61 -1.38 -13.82 -5.89
C ALA A 61 -0.50 -14.83 -5.12
N PRO A 62 -0.89 -16.13 -5.04
CA PRO A 62 -0.11 -17.16 -4.34
C PRO A 62 1.34 -17.30 -4.82
N ALA A 63 1.61 -16.96 -6.08
CA ALA A 63 2.94 -17.01 -6.68
C ALA A 63 3.93 -15.99 -6.06
N ALA A 64 3.43 -14.93 -5.43
CA ALA A 64 4.26 -13.91 -4.78
C ALA A 64 4.70 -14.37 -3.37
N SER A 65 5.52 -15.41 -3.34
CA SER A 65 6.06 -16.04 -2.12
C SER A 65 7.56 -16.28 -2.23
N ALA A 66 8.22 -16.49 -1.10
CA ALA A 66 9.63 -16.84 -1.02
C ALA A 66 9.81 -18.16 -0.23
N PRO A 67 10.75 -19.04 -0.64
CA PRO A 67 11.11 -20.20 0.17
C PRO A 67 11.50 -19.80 1.59
N GLY A 68 10.87 -20.39 2.60
CA GLY A 68 11.08 -20.04 4.00
C GLY A 68 10.31 -18.81 4.50
N GLY A 69 9.55 -18.13 3.64
CA GLY A 69 8.72 -16.97 4.00
C GLY A 69 9.51 -15.66 4.13
N PHE A 70 8.79 -14.58 4.41
CA PHE A 70 9.34 -13.23 4.57
C PHE A 70 9.54 -12.88 6.05
N ALA A 71 10.64 -12.22 6.39
CA ALA A 71 10.80 -11.64 7.72
C ALA A 71 9.84 -10.44 7.94
N ALA A 72 9.58 -9.68 6.87
CA ALA A 72 8.62 -8.61 6.86
C ALA A 72 7.99 -8.41 5.48
N VAL A 73 6.79 -7.85 5.43
CA VAL A 73 6.09 -7.44 4.21
C VAL A 73 5.70 -5.98 4.33
N MET A 74 6.06 -5.18 3.33
CA MET A 74 5.58 -3.80 3.16
C MET A 74 4.54 -3.81 2.05
N VAL A 75 3.39 -3.19 2.28
CA VAL A 75 2.25 -3.11 1.34
C VAL A 75 1.97 -1.65 1.02
N ASP A 76 2.05 -1.31 -0.26
CA ASP A 76 1.78 0.01 -0.83
C ASP A 76 1.10 -0.21 -2.19
N LEU A 77 -0.20 -0.54 -2.17
CA LEU A 77 -0.94 -1.00 -3.34
C LEU A 77 -2.15 -0.13 -3.60
N PHE A 78 -2.07 0.64 -4.68
CA PHE A 78 -3.11 1.54 -5.16
C PHE A 78 -3.33 1.34 -6.65
N ILE A 79 -4.57 1.53 -7.09
CA ILE A 79 -4.94 1.64 -8.50
C ILE A 79 -5.73 2.93 -8.63
N ASP A 80 -5.33 3.80 -9.56
CA ASP A 80 -5.94 5.11 -9.78
C ASP A 80 -6.03 5.96 -8.50
N GLY A 81 -4.99 5.88 -7.67
CA GLY A 81 -4.92 6.57 -6.38
C GLY A 81 -5.87 6.01 -5.30
N LYS A 82 -6.64 4.97 -5.59
CA LYS A 82 -7.59 4.34 -4.66
C LYS A 82 -6.97 3.08 -4.03
N LEU A 83 -7.29 2.85 -2.76
CA LEU A 83 -6.91 1.63 -2.05
C LEU A 83 -7.49 0.41 -2.76
N LEU A 84 -6.66 -0.63 -2.93
CA LEU A 84 -7.07 -1.84 -3.61
C LEU A 84 -8.19 -2.58 -2.83
N PRO A 85 -9.38 -2.87 -3.40
CA PRO A 85 -10.51 -3.44 -2.66
C PRO A 85 -10.22 -4.76 -1.95
N GLN A 86 -9.29 -5.55 -2.48
CA GLN A 86 -8.82 -6.80 -1.88
C GLN A 86 -8.22 -6.58 -0.48
N LEU A 87 -7.66 -5.40 -0.20
CA LEU A 87 -7.13 -5.04 1.12
C LEU A 87 -8.23 -4.76 2.16
N MET A 88 -9.51 -4.72 1.75
CA MET A 88 -10.65 -4.68 2.67
C MET A 88 -11.11 -6.08 3.13
N ASP A 89 -10.53 -7.16 2.58
CA ASP A 89 -10.85 -8.54 2.98
C ASP A 89 -9.81 -9.10 3.96
N ALA A 90 -10.27 -9.49 5.15
CA ALA A 90 -9.43 -10.11 6.18
C ALA A 90 -8.74 -11.41 5.70
N ASN A 91 -9.31 -12.14 4.75
CA ASN A 91 -8.70 -13.36 4.20
C ASN A 91 -7.46 -13.05 3.35
N VAL A 92 -7.42 -11.90 2.68
CA VAL A 92 -6.23 -11.44 1.96
C VAL A 92 -5.11 -11.19 2.97
N TRP A 93 -5.40 -10.50 4.07
CA TRP A 93 -4.44 -10.28 5.14
C TRP A 93 -3.98 -11.57 5.84
N ARG A 94 -4.87 -12.54 6.05
CA ARG A 94 -4.48 -13.88 6.54
C ARG A 94 -3.52 -14.59 5.57
N THR A 95 -3.76 -14.43 4.28
CA THR A 95 -2.87 -14.94 3.24
C THR A 95 -1.51 -14.24 3.31
N VAL A 96 -1.47 -12.91 3.45
CA VAL A 96 -0.22 -12.15 3.65
C VAL A 96 0.51 -12.62 4.91
N ARG A 97 -0.19 -12.76 6.04
CA ARG A 97 0.36 -13.30 7.30
C ARG A 97 0.98 -14.68 7.13
N SER A 98 0.33 -15.56 6.36
CA SER A 98 0.83 -16.93 6.10
C SER A 98 2.14 -16.97 5.31
N ARG A 99 2.51 -15.87 4.64
CA ARG A 99 3.77 -15.74 3.90
C ARG A 99 4.93 -15.26 4.76
N LEU A 100 4.68 -14.87 6.02
CA LEU A 100 5.74 -14.56 6.96
C LEU A 100 6.47 -15.85 7.35
N ALA A 101 7.80 -15.76 7.48
CA ALA A 101 8.66 -16.87 7.89
C ALA A 101 8.31 -17.38 9.30
N ASP A 102 8.00 -16.43 10.19
CA ASP A 102 7.51 -16.69 11.54
C ASP A 102 6.34 -15.73 11.80
N PRO A 103 5.07 -16.19 11.74
CA PRO A 103 3.91 -15.32 11.95
C PRO A 103 3.83 -14.68 13.34
N ALA A 104 4.62 -15.13 14.31
CA ALA A 104 4.67 -14.54 15.65
C ALA A 104 5.71 -13.42 15.77
N LYS A 105 6.70 -13.36 14.86
CA LYS A 105 7.79 -12.36 14.88
C LYS A 105 7.81 -11.46 13.66
N GLY A 106 7.34 -11.97 12.52
CA GLY A 106 7.31 -11.26 11.26
C GLY A 106 6.34 -10.10 11.32
N ARG A 107 6.64 -9.06 10.54
CA ARG A 107 5.88 -7.80 10.56
C ARG A 107 5.30 -7.50 9.20
N VAL A 108 4.08 -7.00 9.19
CA VAL A 108 3.43 -6.39 8.02
C VAL A 108 3.22 -4.92 8.32
N MET A 109 3.72 -4.07 7.42
CA MET A 109 3.47 -2.63 7.39
C MET A 109 2.69 -2.32 6.11
N ALA A 110 1.61 -1.55 6.23
CA ALA A 110 0.74 -1.23 5.10
C ALA A 110 0.45 0.27 5.05
N HIS A 111 0.62 0.85 3.88
CA HIS A 111 0.06 2.14 3.53
C HIS A 111 -1.39 1.93 3.08
N LEU A 112 -2.34 2.58 3.76
CA LEU A 112 -3.78 2.39 3.54
C LEU A 112 -4.47 3.61 2.91
N GLY A 113 -3.71 4.63 2.55
CA GLY A 113 -4.22 5.87 1.97
C GLY A 113 -4.63 6.88 3.04
N PRO A 114 -5.34 7.95 2.65
CA PRO A 114 -5.64 9.04 3.57
C PRO A 114 -6.43 8.55 4.77
N ALA A 115 -6.10 9.09 5.95
CA ALA A 115 -6.87 8.83 7.16
C ALA A 115 -8.23 9.46 7.05
N SER A 116 -8.26 10.72 6.63
CA SER A 116 -9.46 11.52 6.60
C SER A 116 -9.71 12.15 5.23
N ASP A 117 -10.98 12.35 4.91
CA ASP A 117 -11.41 13.14 3.77
C ASP A 117 -11.14 14.65 4.00
N GLU A 118 -11.47 15.48 3.01
CA GLU A 118 -11.33 16.94 3.08
C GLU A 118 -12.10 17.58 4.24
N GLN A 119 -13.06 16.86 4.83
CA GLN A 119 -13.86 17.30 5.98
C GLN A 119 -13.36 16.74 7.32
N GLY A 120 -12.21 16.05 7.32
CA GLY A 120 -11.59 15.50 8.52
C GLY A 120 -12.24 14.21 9.03
N ARG A 121 -13.11 13.56 8.23
CA ARG A 121 -13.77 12.30 8.62
C ARG A 121 -12.95 11.12 8.13
N LEU A 122 -12.85 10.07 8.94
CA LEU A 122 -12.12 8.87 8.53
C LEU A 122 -12.67 8.30 7.22
N VAL A 123 -11.76 8.01 6.29
CA VAL A 123 -12.10 7.43 4.99
C VAL A 123 -12.64 6.00 5.21
N PRO A 124 -13.87 5.69 4.78
CA PRO A 124 -14.50 4.39 5.06
C PRO A 124 -13.65 3.19 4.62
N GLN A 125 -13.03 3.27 3.44
CA GLN A 125 -12.19 2.21 2.89
C GLN A 125 -10.99 1.94 3.80
N THR A 126 -10.37 2.99 4.35
CA THR A 126 -9.25 2.89 5.30
C THR A 126 -9.68 2.20 6.59
N VAL A 127 -10.86 2.57 7.14
CA VAL A 127 -11.44 1.93 8.33
C VAL A 127 -11.72 0.45 8.10
N VAL A 128 -12.34 0.09 6.97
CA VAL A 128 -12.64 -1.30 6.62
C VAL A 128 -11.34 -2.10 6.46
N ALA A 129 -10.30 -1.53 5.85
CA ALA A 129 -9.00 -2.17 5.71
C ALA A 129 -8.30 -2.38 7.06
N LEU A 130 -8.33 -1.40 7.97
CA LEU A 130 -7.81 -1.53 9.34
C LEU A 130 -8.55 -2.62 10.12
N ASN A 131 -9.88 -2.66 10.04
CA ASN A 131 -10.70 -3.74 10.60
C ASN A 131 -10.32 -5.11 10.03
N ALA A 132 -10.13 -5.20 8.71
CA ALA A 132 -9.72 -6.42 8.02
C ALA A 132 -8.34 -6.91 8.50
N MET A 133 -7.37 -6.00 8.65
CA MET A 133 -6.06 -6.30 9.23
C MET A 133 -6.21 -6.78 10.68
N ALA A 134 -6.94 -6.07 11.53
CA ALA A 134 -7.10 -6.43 12.93
C ALA A 134 -7.72 -7.83 13.10
N ARG A 135 -8.70 -8.19 12.26
CA ARG A 135 -9.30 -9.54 12.22
C ARG A 135 -8.34 -10.64 11.73
N ALA A 136 -7.27 -10.28 11.02
CA ALA A 136 -6.27 -11.22 10.49
C ALA A 136 -5.04 -11.37 11.41
N PHE A 137 -4.75 -10.35 12.21
CA PHE A 137 -3.58 -10.26 13.09
C PHE A 137 -3.98 -10.23 14.57
N ASP A 138 -5.11 -10.86 14.93
CA ASP A 138 -5.54 -11.07 16.31
C ASP A 138 -5.65 -9.76 17.13
N GLY A 139 -6.07 -8.68 16.48
CA GLY A 139 -6.18 -7.33 17.06
C GLY A 139 -4.84 -6.61 17.25
N GLN A 140 -3.71 -7.22 16.90
CA GLN A 140 -2.39 -6.60 17.01
C GLN A 140 -2.08 -5.76 15.77
N VAL A 141 -2.83 -4.68 15.59
CA VAL A 141 -2.61 -3.69 14.53
C VAL A 141 -2.51 -2.33 15.17
N TYR A 142 -1.37 -1.69 14.97
CA TYR A 142 -1.14 -0.31 15.35
C TYR A 142 -1.23 0.54 14.10
N TYR A 143 -1.71 1.78 14.25
CA TYR A 143 -1.78 2.72 13.15
C TYR A 143 -1.22 4.08 13.59
N ILE A 144 -0.75 4.86 12.63
CA ILE A 144 -0.51 6.28 12.83
C ILE A 144 -1.78 6.99 12.37
N ASP A 145 -2.45 7.65 13.32
CA ASP A 145 -3.43 8.68 12.97
C ASP A 145 -2.67 9.96 12.63
N PRO A 146 -2.79 10.49 11.41
CA PRO A 146 -2.18 11.75 11.04
C PRO A 146 -2.76 12.88 11.90
N PRO A 147 -1.95 13.87 12.34
CA PRO A 147 -2.49 15.06 13.00
C PRO A 147 -3.57 15.76 12.15
N GLU A 148 -4.54 16.42 12.79
CA GLU A 148 -5.52 17.26 12.09
C GLU A 148 -4.83 18.22 11.10
N ASN A 149 -5.25 18.22 9.84
CA ASN A 149 -4.67 18.97 8.71
C ASN A 149 -3.30 18.47 8.19
N SER A 150 -2.85 17.28 8.58
CA SER A 150 -1.66 16.68 7.95
C SER A 150 -2.03 16.01 6.62
N GLN A 151 -1.11 16.07 5.66
CA GLN A 151 -1.19 15.31 4.40
C GLN A 151 -0.61 13.89 4.53
N LEU A 152 -0.37 13.41 5.75
CA LEU A 152 0.15 12.07 5.95
C LEU A 152 -0.98 11.06 5.83
N ASP A 153 -0.69 9.96 5.15
CA ASP A 153 -1.61 8.84 5.00
C ASP A 153 -1.54 7.88 6.19
N VAL A 154 -2.57 7.06 6.35
CA VAL A 154 -2.60 6.00 7.37
C VAL A 154 -1.56 4.94 7.03
N MET A 155 -0.67 4.75 7.98
CA MET A 155 0.23 3.61 8.03
C MET A 155 -0.24 2.65 9.13
N ALA A 156 -0.40 1.39 8.78
CA ALA A 156 -0.70 0.32 9.72
C ALA A 156 0.53 -0.59 9.90
N LEU A 157 0.76 -1.05 11.14
CA LEU A 157 1.85 -1.93 11.52
C LEU A 157 1.31 -3.04 12.43
N THR A 158 1.48 -4.29 12.01
CA THR A 158 1.03 -5.48 12.77
C THR A 158 1.99 -5.84 13.89
N GLY A 159 1.56 -6.58 14.92
CA GLY A 159 2.41 -7.09 16.01
C GLY A 159 2.78 -6.03 17.06
N PRO A 160 3.42 -6.42 18.17
CA PRO A 160 3.75 -5.51 19.27
C PRO A 160 4.73 -4.41 18.82
N LEU A 161 4.53 -3.20 19.30
CA LEU A 161 5.51 -2.12 19.11
C LEU A 161 6.76 -2.39 19.97
N PRO A 162 7.97 -2.07 19.46
CA PRO A 162 9.15 -1.99 20.30
C PRO A 162 9.00 -0.85 21.32
N ASP A 163 9.85 -0.86 22.35
CA ASP A 163 9.97 0.31 23.22
C ASP A 163 10.36 1.55 22.39
N LYS A 164 9.74 2.70 22.70
CA LYS A 164 9.88 3.92 21.91
C LYS A 164 11.32 4.46 21.94
N GLU A 165 11.97 4.41 23.09
CA GLU A 165 13.34 4.89 23.26
C GLU A 165 14.33 3.93 22.59
N GLU A 166 14.12 2.62 22.74
CA GLU A 166 14.91 1.61 22.04
C GLU A 166 14.77 1.71 20.52
N TRP A 167 13.55 1.94 20.02
CA TRP A 167 13.30 2.08 18.59
C TRP A 167 13.96 3.35 18.04
N ALA A 168 13.75 4.50 18.70
CA ALA A 168 14.38 5.76 18.33
C ALA A 168 15.92 5.64 18.30
N ALA A 169 16.51 4.98 19.30
CA ALA A 169 17.94 4.73 19.35
C ALA A 169 18.42 3.83 18.20
N ALA A 170 17.65 2.81 17.82
CA ALA A 170 18.01 1.87 16.77
C ALA A 170 17.99 2.47 15.36
N VAL A 171 17.05 3.38 15.06
CA VAL A 171 16.93 4.01 13.73
C VAL A 171 17.80 5.25 13.55
N GLY A 172 18.38 5.74 14.64
CA GLY A 172 19.27 6.91 14.65
C GLY A 172 18.53 8.25 14.60
N PRO A 173 19.26 9.37 14.77
CA PRO A 173 18.68 10.68 15.02
C PRO A 173 17.84 11.23 13.86
N MET A 174 18.10 10.80 12.62
CA MET A 174 17.34 11.22 11.45
C MET A 174 15.93 10.65 11.41
N LEU A 175 15.76 9.40 11.89
CA LEU A 175 14.49 8.69 11.84
C LEU A 175 13.77 8.64 13.20
N ALA A 176 14.48 8.90 14.30
CA ALA A 176 13.92 8.96 15.65
C ALA A 176 12.69 9.88 15.79
N PRO A 177 12.61 11.05 15.13
CA PRO A 177 11.40 11.87 15.18
C PRO A 177 10.16 11.23 14.56
N TYR A 178 10.28 10.11 13.86
CA TYR A 178 9.19 9.37 13.22
C TYR A 178 8.83 8.07 13.96
N THR A 179 9.51 7.74 15.06
CA THR A 179 9.07 6.69 16.00
C THR A 179 8.00 7.26 16.95
N VAL A 180 6.98 7.92 16.38
CA VAL A 180 5.93 8.68 17.07
C VAL A 180 4.73 7.81 17.42
N ASP A 181 3.64 8.41 17.88
CA ASP A 181 2.57 7.78 18.64
C ASP A 181 1.69 6.87 17.75
N TRP A 182 2.19 5.66 17.54
CA TRP A 182 1.42 4.54 17.01
C TRP A 182 0.35 4.14 18.03
N GLU A 183 -0.91 4.15 17.61
CA GLU A 183 -2.04 3.79 18.44
C GLU A 183 -2.55 2.39 18.11
N LEU A 184 -3.05 1.67 19.11
CA LEU A 184 -3.66 0.37 18.88
C LEU A 184 -5.02 0.55 18.22
N TRP A 185 -5.19 0.01 17.01
CA TRP A 185 -6.48 0.00 16.34
C TRP A 185 -7.45 -0.95 17.05
N THR A 186 -8.60 -0.43 17.46
CA THR A 186 -9.71 -1.23 17.96
C THR A 186 -10.76 -1.34 16.87
N VAL A 187 -11.21 -2.57 16.60
CA VAL A 187 -12.26 -2.80 15.58
C VAL A 187 -13.50 -2.00 15.93
N VAL A 188 -13.89 -1.09 15.02
CA VAL A 188 -15.11 -0.27 15.13
C VAL A 188 -16.23 -0.85 14.27
N ASP A 189 -17.48 -0.47 14.55
CA ASP A 189 -18.60 -0.85 13.69
C ASP A 189 -18.50 -0.12 12.35
N GLU A 190 -18.51 -0.89 11.27
CA GLU A 190 -18.44 -0.35 9.92
C GLU A 190 -19.73 0.39 9.54
N SER A 191 -20.85 0.14 10.24
CA SER A 191 -22.11 0.87 10.02
C SER A 191 -21.97 2.37 10.22
N ASP A 192 -21.05 2.79 11.08
CA ASP A 192 -20.79 4.20 11.38
C ASP A 192 -20.16 4.94 10.17
N PHE A 193 -19.74 4.19 9.15
CA PHE A 193 -19.06 4.68 7.96
C PHE A 193 -19.78 4.33 6.65
N ARG A 194 -20.96 3.68 6.73
CA ARG A 194 -21.73 3.21 5.56
C ARG A 194 -22.35 4.33 4.73
N ASP A 195 -22.66 5.47 5.34
CA ASP A 195 -23.28 6.60 4.63
C ASP A 195 -22.32 7.30 3.64
N ALA A 196 -21.02 6.99 3.68
CA ALA A 196 -20.02 7.56 2.78
C ALA A 196 -19.61 6.64 1.61
N ALA A 197 -20.11 5.39 1.57
CA ALA A 197 -19.76 4.41 0.54
C ALA A 197 -20.64 4.46 -0.73
N GLN A 198 -21.66 5.34 -0.78
CA GLN A 198 -22.56 5.46 -1.93
C GLN A 198 -22.04 6.36 -3.07
N TYR A 199 -20.86 6.97 -2.94
CA TYR A 199 -20.35 7.95 -3.91
C TYR A 199 -19.71 7.38 -5.18
N ASP A 200 -19.70 6.05 -5.40
CA ASP A 200 -19.13 5.45 -6.62
C ASP A 200 -20.21 4.76 -7.52
N GLU A 201 -21.52 4.97 -7.29
CA GLU A 201 -22.60 4.41 -8.16
C GLU A 201 -23.37 5.44 -9.01
N GLU A 202 -23.12 6.75 -8.91
CA GLU A 202 -23.75 7.77 -9.78
C GLU A 202 -22.81 8.25 -10.89
N ASP A 203 -22.52 7.37 -11.85
CA ASP A 203 -22.20 7.79 -13.22
C ASP A 203 -23.43 7.51 -14.09
N GLY A 204 -24.23 8.56 -14.36
CA GLY A 204 -25.44 8.36 -15.15
C GLY A 204 -26.36 9.55 -15.42
N GLU A 205 -25.91 10.81 -15.33
CA GLU A 205 -26.58 11.90 -16.05
C GLU A 205 -25.52 12.78 -16.71
N GLU A 206 -25.39 12.62 -18.03
CA GLU A 206 -24.57 13.46 -18.91
C GLU A 206 -25.16 14.87 -18.94
N ASP A 207 -24.58 15.81 -18.19
CA ASP A 207 -24.76 17.23 -18.47
C ASP A 207 -23.80 17.62 -19.61
N GLU A 208 -24.38 17.80 -20.81
CA GLU A 208 -23.71 18.36 -21.99
C GLU A 208 -23.18 19.77 -21.68
N GLN A 209 -21.93 19.85 -21.22
CA GLN A 209 -21.14 21.08 -21.28
C GLN A 209 -19.89 20.80 -22.11
N GLN A 210 -19.87 21.39 -23.31
CA GLN A 210 -18.76 21.34 -24.25
C GLN A 210 -17.47 21.83 -23.58
N PRO A 211 -16.36 21.07 -23.62
CA PRO A 211 -15.06 21.61 -23.27
C PRO A 211 -14.40 22.24 -24.50
N GLU A 212 -13.84 23.42 -24.28
CA GLU A 212 -12.83 24.02 -25.13
C GLU A 212 -11.56 23.14 -25.09
N ASP A 213 -11.23 22.60 -26.26
CA ASP A 213 -9.92 22.28 -26.84
C ASP A 213 -8.69 22.21 -25.89
N GLU A 214 -8.63 21.22 -25.01
CA GLU A 214 -7.37 20.72 -24.44
C GLU A 214 -7.38 19.18 -24.36
N GLY A 215 -6.47 18.54 -25.12
CA GLY A 215 -5.89 17.22 -24.78
C GLY A 215 -6.51 15.96 -25.39
N GLU A 216 -6.36 15.74 -26.70
CA GLU A 216 -6.67 14.45 -27.35
C GLU A 216 -5.82 13.27 -26.78
N GLU A 217 -4.63 13.53 -26.22
CA GLU A 217 -3.72 12.48 -25.70
C GLU A 217 -4.10 11.91 -24.33
N GLU A 218 -4.75 12.67 -23.44
CA GLU A 218 -5.15 12.16 -22.11
C GLU A 218 -6.45 11.35 -22.18
N GLN A 219 -7.36 11.74 -23.07
CA GLN A 219 -8.61 11.01 -23.29
C GLN A 219 -8.37 9.65 -23.97
N GLU A 220 -7.36 9.55 -24.84
CA GLU A 220 -6.99 8.30 -25.48
C GLU A 220 -6.27 7.34 -24.51
N GLN A 221 -5.46 7.87 -23.58
CA GLN A 221 -4.82 7.08 -22.52
C GLN A 221 -5.83 6.56 -21.49
N GLY A 222 -6.83 7.35 -21.12
CA GLY A 222 -7.92 6.93 -20.23
C GLY A 222 -8.81 5.85 -20.85
N ARG A 223 -9.11 5.95 -22.16
CA ARG A 223 -9.88 4.93 -22.89
C ARG A 223 -9.10 3.62 -23.05
N GLN A 224 -7.81 3.70 -23.39
CA GLN A 224 -6.97 2.51 -23.51
C GLN A 224 -6.79 1.76 -22.18
N GLN A 225 -6.74 2.48 -21.04
CA GLN A 225 -6.70 1.86 -19.71
C GLN A 225 -8.00 1.13 -19.35
N ARG A 226 -9.17 1.72 -19.67
CA ARG A 226 -10.49 1.10 -19.41
C ARG A 226 -10.72 -0.14 -20.30
N GLU A 227 -10.38 -0.05 -21.58
CA GLU A 227 -10.50 -1.18 -22.52
C GLU A 227 -9.59 -2.36 -22.11
N TRP A 228 -8.40 -2.11 -21.55
CA TRP A 228 -7.52 -3.16 -21.04
C TRP A 228 -8.04 -3.81 -19.75
N GLY A 229 -8.60 -3.03 -18.82
CA GLY A 229 -9.22 -3.54 -17.59
C GLY A 229 -10.37 -4.50 -17.89
N ASP A 230 -11.21 -4.15 -18.85
CA ASP A 230 -12.37 -4.96 -19.26
C ASP A 230 -11.97 -6.23 -20.04
N GLN A 231 -10.95 -6.14 -20.90
CA GLN A 231 -10.45 -7.29 -21.66
C GLN A 231 -9.81 -8.35 -20.74
N TRP A 232 -9.11 -7.92 -19.68
CA TRP A 232 -8.52 -8.83 -18.69
C TRP A 232 -9.57 -9.46 -17.75
N GLY A 233 -10.67 -8.76 -17.48
CA GLY A 233 -11.83 -9.29 -16.73
C GLY A 233 -12.63 -10.35 -17.51
N ALA A 234 -12.61 -10.30 -18.84
CA ALA A 234 -13.34 -11.25 -19.70
C ALA A 234 -12.63 -12.61 -19.88
N GLU A 235 -11.30 -12.66 -19.85
CA GLU A 235 -10.52 -13.90 -20.05
C GLU A 235 -10.61 -14.88 -18.86
N ARG A 236 -11.16 -14.46 -17.72
CA ARG A 236 -11.38 -15.33 -16.54
C ARG A 236 -12.78 -15.94 -16.42
N ARG A 237 -13.67 -15.68 -17.40
CA ARG A 237 -15.03 -16.27 -17.46
C ARG A 237 -15.15 -17.38 -18.51
N ARG A 238 -14.04 -18.03 -18.89
CA ARG A 238 -14.03 -19.23 -19.73
C ARG A 238 -13.19 -20.34 -19.12
#